data_AF-A0A0Q9PQP3-F1
#
_entry.id   AF-A0A0Q9PQP3-F1
#
_cell.length_a   1.000
_cell.length_b   1.000
_cell.length_c   1.000
_cell.angle_alpha   90.00
_cell.angle_beta   90.00
_cell.angle_gamma   90.00
#
_symmetry.space_group_name_H-M   'P 1'
#
loop_
_entity.id
_entity.type
_entity.pdbx_description
1 polymer ?
#
loop_
_entity_poly.entity_id
_entity_poly.type
_entity_poly.pdbx_seq_one_letter_code
_entity_poly.pdbx_strand_id
1 'polypeptide(L)'
;MIAAINADLEQHLFGLSPSEDWWPGADPKNSGGVRGLYRFAFDGGLPATAAVAAVSGDELSIHVLLHPRHAQIEADNCGGIKDGAAVAHGWLERRLGAWIQDGGEDFSCKRAVQARVAAVVIEPHGYADQGSFIL
;
A
#
# COMPACT_ATOMS: atom_id res chain seq x y z
N MET A 1 -0.18 6.35 1.00
CA MET A 1 -1.04 5.16 0.88
C MET A 1 -1.79 5.16 -0.44
N ILE A 2 -2.61 6.20 -0.70
CA ILE A 2 -3.43 6.34 -1.92
C ILE A 2 -2.65 6.02 -3.21
N ALA A 3 -1.45 6.60 -3.40
CA ALA A 3 -0.62 6.34 -4.58
C ALA A 3 -0.31 4.86 -4.84
N ALA A 4 -0.08 4.08 -3.77
CA ALA A 4 0.26 2.66 -3.90
C ALA A 4 -0.97 1.85 -4.30
N ILE A 5 -2.12 2.10 -3.65
CA ILE A 5 -3.39 1.46 -4.00
C ILE A 5 -3.78 1.76 -5.45
N ASN A 6 -3.73 3.02 -5.87
CA ASN A 6 -4.00 3.41 -7.26
C ASN A 6 -3.07 2.69 -8.24
N ALA A 7 -1.76 2.63 -7.94
CA ALA A 7 -0.80 1.97 -8.79
C ALA A 7 -1.01 0.45 -8.87
N ASP A 8 -1.48 -0.17 -7.79
CA ASP A 8 -1.83 -1.59 -7.76
C ASP A 8 -3.07 -1.88 -8.62
N LEU A 9 -4.14 -1.07 -8.45
CA LEU A 9 -5.35 -1.15 -9.27
C LEU A 9 -5.05 -0.98 -10.77
N GLU A 10 -4.19 -0.02 -11.13
CA GLU A 10 -3.72 0.17 -12.50
C GLU A 10 -2.96 -1.04 -13.04
N GLN A 11 -2.15 -1.67 -12.19
CA GLN A 11 -1.41 -2.90 -12.51
C GLN A 11 -2.27 -4.17 -12.44
N HIS A 12 -3.54 -4.05 -12.03
CA HIS A 12 -4.47 -5.16 -11.85
C HIS A 12 -3.91 -6.27 -10.93
N LEU A 13 -3.27 -5.91 -9.82
CA LEU A 13 -2.78 -6.90 -8.85
C LEU A 13 -3.86 -7.23 -7.80
N PHE A 14 -4.76 -6.30 -7.49
CA PHE A 14 -6.03 -6.58 -6.80
C PHE A 14 -7.19 -5.72 -7.34
N GLY A 15 -8.40 -6.08 -6.94
CA GLY A 15 -9.62 -5.29 -7.13
C GLY A 15 -10.24 -4.83 -5.80
N LEU A 16 -11.18 -3.90 -5.89
CA LEU A 16 -11.85 -3.30 -4.74
C LEU A 16 -12.96 -4.18 -4.15
N SER A 17 -13.36 -5.25 -4.85
CA SER A 17 -14.35 -6.20 -4.35
C SER A 17 -13.68 -7.29 -3.49
N PRO A 18 -14.45 -7.95 -2.60
CA PRO A 18 -13.97 -9.09 -1.82
C PRO A 18 -13.29 -10.16 -2.67
N SER A 19 -12.19 -10.70 -2.16
CA SER A 19 -11.42 -11.80 -2.77
C SER A 19 -10.87 -11.52 -4.19
N GLU A 20 -10.91 -10.27 -4.66
CA GLU A 20 -10.24 -9.87 -5.91
C GLU A 20 -8.73 -9.73 -5.70
N ASP A 21 -8.07 -10.86 -5.43
CA ASP A 21 -6.63 -10.95 -5.19
C ASP A 21 -5.97 -11.62 -6.39
N TRP A 22 -5.34 -10.83 -7.26
CA TRP A 22 -4.91 -11.26 -8.59
C TRP A 22 -3.39 -11.33 -8.75
N TRP A 23 -2.63 -10.91 -7.74
CA TRP A 23 -1.18 -11.00 -7.78
C TRP A 23 -0.71 -12.47 -7.82
N PRO A 24 0.42 -12.77 -8.47
CA PRO A 24 0.95 -14.12 -8.54
C PRO A 24 1.21 -14.71 -7.14
N GLY A 25 0.62 -15.87 -6.86
CA GLY A 25 0.77 -16.56 -5.57
C GLY A 25 -0.19 -16.09 -4.47
N ALA A 26 -1.15 -15.21 -4.80
CA ALA A 26 -2.28 -14.92 -3.92
C ALA A 26 -3.05 -16.19 -3.57
N ASP A 27 -3.42 -16.33 -2.30
CA ASP A 27 -4.30 -17.40 -1.83
C ASP A 27 -5.28 -16.88 -0.78
N PRO A 28 -6.40 -16.25 -1.21
CA PRO A 28 -7.39 -15.69 -0.29
C PRO A 28 -8.00 -16.72 0.67
N LYS A 29 -7.86 -18.02 0.37
CA LYS A 29 -8.41 -19.11 1.20
C LYS A 29 -7.41 -19.63 2.23
N ASN A 30 -6.11 -19.44 2.03
CA ASN A 30 -5.05 -19.94 2.90
C ASN A 30 -4.16 -18.81 3.42
N SER A 31 -4.70 -18.00 4.34
CA SER A 31 -3.96 -16.91 5.00
C SER A 31 -3.34 -15.88 4.04
N GLY A 32 -3.96 -15.68 2.87
CA GLY A 32 -3.58 -14.66 1.90
C GLY A 32 -2.46 -15.07 0.92
N GLY A 33 -1.81 -16.23 1.12
CA GLY A 33 -0.76 -16.72 0.23
C GLY A 33 0.55 -15.90 0.28
N VAL A 34 1.23 -15.79 -0.86
CA VAL A 34 2.44 -14.97 -1.00
C VAL A 34 2.04 -13.50 -1.12
N ARG A 35 2.89 -12.57 -0.64
CA ARG A 35 2.66 -11.13 -0.82
C ARG A 35 2.84 -10.71 -2.28
N GLY A 36 1.96 -9.84 -2.77
CA GLY A 36 2.13 -9.19 -4.06
C GLY A 36 3.15 -8.06 -3.94
N LEU A 37 4.23 -8.11 -4.72
CA LEU A 37 5.29 -7.10 -4.70
C LEU A 37 5.28 -6.30 -6.00
N TYR A 38 5.31 -4.98 -5.89
CA TYR A 38 5.29 -4.10 -7.06
C TYR A 38 6.06 -2.81 -6.84
N ARG A 39 6.28 -2.10 -7.94
CA ARG A 39 6.99 -0.83 -8.00
C ARG A 39 6.14 0.18 -8.74
N PHE A 40 6.26 1.44 -8.35
CA PHE A 40 5.52 2.54 -8.97
C PHE A 40 6.31 3.85 -8.82
N ALA A 41 5.85 4.88 -9.52
CA ALA A 41 6.40 6.23 -9.41
C ALA A 41 5.49 7.09 -8.54
N PHE A 42 6.06 7.74 -7.53
CA PHE A 42 5.36 8.69 -6.67
C PHE A 42 5.71 10.12 -7.08
N ASP A 43 4.70 10.97 -7.24
CA ASP A 43 4.83 12.44 -7.40
C ASP A 43 5.97 12.87 -8.34
N GLY A 44 5.81 12.77 -9.66
CA GLY A 44 6.85 13.22 -10.60
C GLY A 44 8.11 12.34 -10.63
N GLY A 45 7.96 11.03 -10.40
CA GLY A 45 9.00 10.03 -10.71
C GLY A 45 9.85 9.54 -9.53
N LEU A 46 9.49 9.86 -8.29
CA LEU A 46 10.18 9.31 -7.12
C LEU A 46 9.96 7.79 -7.10
N PRO A 47 11.01 6.95 -7.14
CA PRO A 47 10.83 5.51 -7.19
C PRO A 47 10.22 5.01 -5.88
N ALA A 48 9.24 4.12 -5.97
CA ALA A 48 8.59 3.51 -4.83
C ALA A 48 8.42 2.01 -5.04
N THR A 49 8.37 1.28 -3.93
CA THR A 49 7.97 -0.13 -3.90
C THR A 49 6.86 -0.31 -2.88
N ALA A 50 5.98 -1.26 -3.15
CA ALA A 50 4.91 -1.63 -2.24
C ALA A 50 4.75 -3.15 -2.21
N ALA A 51 4.15 -3.60 -1.11
CA ALA A 51 3.79 -4.99 -0.89
C ALA A 51 2.33 -5.04 -0.42
N VAL A 52 1.55 -5.92 -1.02
CA VAL A 52 0.16 -6.19 -0.63
C VAL A 52 0.03 -7.62 -0.11
N ALA A 53 -0.77 -7.79 0.94
CA ALA A 53 -1.14 -9.09 1.47
C ALA A 53 -2.63 -9.11 1.78
N ALA A 54 -3.33 -10.17 1.40
CA ALA A 54 -4.66 -10.42 1.91
C ALA A 54 -4.59 -10.80 3.39
N VAL A 55 -5.50 -10.23 4.18
CA VAL A 55 -5.69 -10.60 5.59
C VAL A 55 -7.12 -11.09 5.79
N SER A 56 -7.46 -11.54 7.00
CA SER A 56 -8.80 -12.06 7.28
C SER A 56 -9.87 -11.01 7.02
N GLY A 57 -11.04 -11.43 6.50
CA GLY A 57 -12.19 -10.54 6.32
C GLY A 57 -12.24 -9.76 5.00
N ASP A 58 -11.43 -10.18 4.01
CA ASP A 58 -11.25 -9.56 2.68
C ASP A 58 -10.51 -8.20 2.68
N GLU A 59 -9.97 -7.80 3.84
CA GLU A 59 -9.07 -6.66 3.96
C GLU A 59 -7.71 -6.92 3.28
N LEU A 60 -7.07 -5.85 2.83
CA LEU A 60 -5.70 -5.87 2.32
C LEU A 60 -4.76 -5.07 3.23
N SER A 61 -3.63 -5.67 3.59
CA SER A 61 -2.53 -5.03 4.30
C SER A 61 -1.48 -4.56 3.29
N ILE A 62 -1.18 -3.25 3.28
CA ILE A 62 -0.36 -2.62 2.25
C ILE A 62 0.82 -1.89 2.89
N HIS A 63 2.04 -2.33 2.57
CA HIS A 63 3.28 -1.67 2.95
C HIS A 63 3.84 -0.87 1.78
N VAL A 64 4.39 0.31 2.05
CA VAL A 64 4.94 1.21 1.03
C VAL A 64 6.29 1.72 1.50
N LEU A 65 7.27 1.74 0.60
CA LEU A 65 8.59 2.35 0.78
C LEU A 65 8.86 3.32 -0.37
N LEU A 66 8.99 4.61 -0.03
CA LEU A 66 9.37 5.66 -0.98
C LEU A 66 10.88 5.83 -1.04
N HIS A 67 11.39 6.01 -2.26
CA HIS A 67 12.80 6.19 -2.59
C HIS A 67 13.73 5.20 -1.86
N PRO A 68 13.61 3.90 -2.14
CA PRO A 68 14.49 2.89 -1.55
C PRO A 68 15.96 3.22 -1.79
N ARG A 69 16.82 2.98 -0.79
CA ARG A 69 18.27 3.24 -0.91
C ARG A 69 18.94 2.34 -1.96
N HIS A 70 18.41 1.13 -2.14
CA HIS A 70 18.86 0.17 -3.13
C HIS A 70 17.66 -0.42 -3.87
N ALA A 71 17.82 -0.72 -5.16
CA ALA A 71 16.73 -1.20 -6.02
C ALA A 71 16.16 -2.57 -5.59
N GLN A 72 16.95 -3.36 -4.86
CA GLN A 72 16.60 -4.69 -4.38
C GLN A 72 15.78 -4.68 -3.08
N ILE A 73 15.65 -3.52 -2.42
CA ILE A 73 14.86 -3.43 -1.18
C ILE A 73 13.38 -3.43 -1.57
N GLU A 74 12.63 -4.31 -0.91
CA GLU A 74 11.19 -4.48 -1.07
C GLU A 74 10.47 -3.95 0.18
N ALA A 75 9.22 -3.52 0.02
CA ALA A 75 8.49 -2.85 1.11
C ALA A 75 8.21 -3.77 2.31
N ASP A 76 8.01 -5.07 2.07
CA ASP A 76 7.73 -6.08 3.10
C ASP A 76 8.98 -6.61 3.82
N ASN A 77 10.17 -6.37 3.27
CA ASN A 77 11.45 -6.80 3.83
C ASN A 77 12.42 -5.62 4.06
N CYS A 78 11.88 -4.43 4.37
CA CYS A 78 12.69 -3.25 4.66
C CYS A 78 12.89 -3.03 6.17
N GLY A 79 14.02 -2.45 6.55
CA GLY A 79 14.31 -1.94 7.90
C GLY A 79 13.62 -0.61 8.22
N GLY A 80 12.44 -0.36 7.63
CA GLY A 80 11.66 0.86 7.76
C GLY A 80 12.33 2.09 7.12
N ILE A 81 12.20 3.24 7.77
CA ILE A 81 12.74 4.53 7.28
C ILE A 81 14.27 4.54 7.08
N LYS A 82 15.01 3.58 7.66
CA LYS A 82 16.46 3.45 7.44
C LYS A 82 16.79 3.12 5.99
N ASP A 83 15.86 2.49 5.28
CA ASP A 83 16.06 1.94 3.94
C ASP A 83 15.38 2.72 2.81
N GLY A 84 14.70 3.83 3.14
CA GLY A 84 14.13 4.73 2.14
C GLY A 84 13.93 6.16 2.65
N ALA A 85 13.18 6.95 1.92
CA ALA A 85 12.86 8.33 2.29
C ALA A 85 11.57 8.45 3.14
N ALA A 86 10.61 7.56 2.92
CA ALA A 86 9.42 7.43 3.76
C ALA A 86 8.88 5.99 3.70
N VAL A 87 8.20 5.58 4.76
CA VAL A 87 7.46 4.32 4.84
C VAL A 87 6.04 4.57 5.30
N ALA A 88 5.12 3.76 4.79
CA ALA A 88 3.74 3.73 5.24
C ALA A 88 3.26 2.28 5.31
N HIS A 89 2.40 1.97 6.27
CA HIS A 89 1.66 0.74 6.37
C HIS A 89 0.21 1.06 6.73
N GLY A 90 -0.75 0.36 6.12
CA GLY A 90 -2.17 0.56 6.38
C GLY A 90 -3.01 -0.56 5.80
N TRP A 91 -4.32 -0.47 6.03
CA TRP A 91 -5.30 -1.47 5.63
C TRP A 91 -6.35 -0.87 4.70
N LEU A 92 -6.73 -1.63 3.68
CA LEU A 92 -7.84 -1.34 2.79
C LEU A 92 -8.97 -2.34 3.10
N GLU A 93 -10.09 -1.83 3.59
CA GLU A 93 -11.32 -2.60 3.71
C GLU A 93 -11.98 -2.72 2.34
N ARG A 94 -12.57 -3.88 2.05
CA ARG A 94 -13.25 -4.16 0.76
C ARG A 94 -14.64 -4.77 0.91
N ARG A 95 -14.97 -5.36 2.06
CA ARG A 95 -16.18 -6.18 2.23
C ARG A 95 -17.40 -5.36 2.58
N LEU A 96 -17.24 -4.42 3.50
CA LEU A 96 -18.27 -3.49 3.93
C LEU A 96 -18.34 -2.24 3.04
N GLY A 97 -17.37 -2.11 2.15
CA GLY A 97 -17.14 -1.04 1.18
C GLY A 97 -15.65 -0.91 0.93
N ALA A 98 -15.25 0.03 0.08
CA ALA A 98 -13.84 0.24 -0.26
C ALA A 98 -13.32 1.52 0.41
N TRP A 99 -12.48 1.38 1.44
CA TRP A 99 -11.84 2.52 2.09
C TRP A 99 -10.52 2.17 2.78
N ILE A 100 -9.64 3.16 2.92
CA ILE A 100 -8.47 3.06 3.79
C ILE A 100 -8.93 3.21 5.25
N GLN A 101 -8.60 2.24 6.10
CA GLN A 101 -8.99 2.26 7.51
C GLN A 101 -8.15 3.26 8.31
N ASP A 102 -8.82 4.11 9.10
CA ASP A 102 -8.21 5.08 10.02
C ASP A 102 -7.89 4.45 11.38
N GLY A 103 -6.68 4.66 11.90
CA GLY A 103 -6.28 4.28 13.27
C GLY A 103 -5.48 2.97 13.38
N GLY A 104 -5.14 2.35 12.24
CA GLY A 104 -4.20 1.23 12.19
C GLY A 104 -2.83 1.63 11.63
N GLU A 105 -2.76 2.71 10.85
CA GLU A 105 -1.64 3.05 10.00
C GLU A 105 -0.34 3.42 10.75
N ASP A 106 0.78 2.99 10.18
CA ASP A 106 2.12 3.44 10.58
C ASP A 106 2.72 4.29 9.45
N PHE A 107 3.25 5.46 9.79
CA PHE A 107 3.89 6.35 8.84
C PHE A 107 5.15 6.98 9.43
N SER A 108 6.24 6.90 8.67
CA SER A 108 7.52 7.52 9.04
C SER A 108 8.15 8.15 7.81
N CYS A 109 8.58 9.41 7.92
CA CYS A 109 9.09 10.19 6.79
C CYS A 109 10.33 11.00 7.16
N LYS A 110 11.33 10.99 6.27
CA LYS A 110 12.53 11.82 6.47
C LYS A 110 12.18 13.28 6.21
N ARG A 111 12.69 14.15 7.09
CA ARG A 111 12.50 15.60 7.01
C ARG A 111 12.79 16.19 5.62
N ALA A 112 13.77 15.64 4.90
CA ALA A 112 14.15 16.10 3.56
C ALA A 112 13.05 15.94 2.49
N VAL A 113 12.13 14.99 2.64
CA VAL A 113 11.03 14.74 1.69
C VAL A 113 9.65 15.05 2.27
N GLN A 114 9.55 15.33 3.57
CA GLN A 114 8.28 15.52 4.28
C GLN A 114 7.39 16.60 3.63
N ALA A 115 7.95 17.78 3.32
CA ALA A 115 7.19 18.86 2.70
C ALA A 115 6.64 18.47 1.32
N ARG A 116 7.42 17.71 0.54
CA ARG A 116 7.00 17.19 -0.76
C ARG A 116 5.86 16.19 -0.59
N VAL A 117 6.05 15.17 0.24
CA VAL A 117 5.05 14.12 0.48
C VAL A 117 3.73 14.70 1.01
N ALA A 118 3.78 15.71 1.88
CA ALA A 118 2.60 16.35 2.44
C ALA A 118 1.86 17.28 1.45
N ALA A 119 2.53 17.78 0.42
CA ALA A 119 1.94 18.68 -0.56
C ALA A 119 1.25 17.94 -1.73
N VAL A 120 1.49 16.64 -1.88
CA VAL A 120 0.92 15.86 -2.98
C VAL A 120 -0.55 15.61 -2.71
N VAL A 121 -1.40 15.99 -3.67
CA VAL A 121 -2.82 15.64 -3.70
C VAL A 121 -3.00 14.51 -4.68
N ILE A 122 -3.55 13.38 -4.21
CA ILE A 122 -3.82 12.19 -5.01
C ILE A 122 -5.25 11.77 -4.72
N GLU A 123 -6.07 11.69 -5.76
CA GLU A 123 -7.45 11.24 -5.65
C GLU A 123 -7.51 9.71 -5.61
N PRO A 124 -8.32 9.11 -4.72
CA PRO A 124 -8.48 7.66 -4.68
C PRO A 124 -9.28 7.15 -5.88
N HIS A 125 -8.84 6.05 -6.49
CA HIS A 125 -9.49 5.46 -7.66
C HIS A 125 -10.64 4.52 -7.28
N GLY A 126 -11.79 5.10 -6.90
CA GLY A 126 -13.03 4.35 -6.66
C GLY A 126 -13.22 3.81 -5.24
N TYR A 127 -12.39 4.28 -4.30
CA TYR A 127 -12.49 3.97 -2.87
C TYR A 127 -12.41 5.28 -2.05
N ALA A 128 -12.73 5.26 -0.77
CA ALA A 128 -12.56 6.40 0.12
C ALA A 128 -11.15 6.39 0.75
N ASP A 129 -10.52 7.55 0.88
CA ASP A 129 -9.19 7.69 1.47
C ASP A 129 -9.18 7.64 3.00
N GLN A 130 -10.36 7.63 3.62
CA GLN A 130 -10.57 7.50 5.06
C GLN A 130 -11.86 6.72 5.35
N GLY A 131 -11.87 5.96 6.44
CA GLY A 131 -13.03 5.22 6.91
C GLY A 131 -12.76 4.44 8.19
N SER A 132 -13.81 3.86 8.76
CA SER A 132 -13.74 3.21 10.07
C SER A 132 -12.78 2.01 10.08
N PHE A 133 -11.99 1.90 11.13
CA PHE A 133 -11.27 0.67 11.47
C PHE A 133 -12.26 -0.44 11.86
N ILE A 134 -12.03 -1.64 11.35
CA ILE A 134 -12.83 -2.82 11.66
C ILE A 134 -11.97 -3.79 12.50
N LEU A 135 -12.55 -4.34 13.56
CA LEU A 135 -11.94 -5.32 14.47
C LEU A 135 -12.37 -6.75 14.14
#